data_AF-A0A3E4QYP8-F1
#
_entry.id   AF-A0A3E4QYP8-F1
#
_cell.length_a   1.000
_cell.length_b   1.000
_cell.length_c   1.000
_cell.angle_alpha   90.00
_cell.angle_beta   90.00
_cell.angle_gamma   90.00
#
_symmetry.space_group_name_H-M   'P 1'
#
loop_
_entity.id
_entity.type
_entity.pdbx_description
1 polymer ?
#
loop_
_entity_poly.entity_id
_entity_poly.type
_entity_poly.pdbx_seq_one_letter_code
_entity_poly.pdbx_strand_id
1 'polypeptide(L)'
;MASGFSYKPNRAAARKIMNSQGTQAVLNQKVQAVKAAADSMGSASYAGNVQPGKNRAHGIVYTPSLHAMRSNAKHNSLLKALNSGA
;
A
#
# COMPACT_ATOMS: atom_id res chain seq x y z
N MET A 1 30.45 19.83 -28.43
CA MET A 1 29.46 19.49 -27.39
C MET A 1 30.23 18.97 -26.18
N ALA A 2 30.18 19.65 -25.03
CA ALA A 2 30.96 19.25 -23.86
C ALA A 2 30.51 17.86 -23.36
N SER A 3 31.28 16.83 -23.71
CA SER A 3 31.19 15.49 -23.15
C SER A 3 31.77 15.52 -21.73
N GLY A 4 30.92 15.43 -20.71
CA GLY A 4 31.42 15.36 -19.33
C GLY A 4 30.40 15.52 -18.20
N PHE A 5 29.13 15.85 -18.46
CA PHE A 5 28.15 16.03 -17.39
C PHE A 5 27.37 14.75 -17.10
N SER A 6 27.49 14.24 -15.87
CA SER A 6 26.71 13.14 -15.31
C SER A 6 25.72 13.68 -14.29
N TYR A 7 24.43 13.54 -14.55
CA TYR A 7 23.39 13.81 -13.55
C TYR A 7 23.27 12.63 -12.59
N LYS A 8 23.41 12.88 -11.28
CA LYS A 8 23.14 11.90 -10.22
C LYS A 8 21.95 12.41 -9.39
N PRO A 9 20.79 11.73 -9.43
CA PRO A 9 19.65 12.12 -8.61
C PRO A 9 20.01 12.08 -7.12
N ASN A 10 19.61 13.12 -6.39
CA ASN A 10 19.81 13.16 -4.94
C ASN A 10 18.93 12.09 -4.27
N ARG A 11 19.56 11.03 -3.75
CA ARG A 11 18.87 9.93 -3.07
C ARG A 11 18.03 10.39 -1.87
N ALA A 12 18.43 11.48 -1.19
CA ALA A 12 17.65 12.04 -0.10
C ALA A 12 16.38 12.74 -0.61
N ALA A 13 16.46 13.44 -1.74
CA ALA A 13 15.30 14.05 -2.39
C ALA A 13 14.29 12.99 -2.85
N ALA A 14 14.76 11.91 -3.48
CA ALA A 14 13.91 10.80 -3.88
C ALA A 14 13.16 10.17 -2.69
N ARG A 15 13.84 9.96 -1.56
CA ARG A 15 13.20 9.46 -0.33
C ARG A 15 12.14 10.41 0.23
N LYS A 16 12.39 11.73 0.22
CA LYS A 16 11.40 12.72 0.64
C LYS A 16 10.15 12.67 -0.23
N ILE A 17 10.32 12.54 -1.54
CA ILE A 17 9.19 12.43 -2.48
C ILE A 17 8.41 11.13 -2.24
N MET A 18 9.09 9.99 -2.14
CA MET A 18 8.44 8.69 -1.92
C MET A 18 7.79 8.51 -0.55
N ASN A 19 8.11 9.38 0.42
CA ASN A 19 7.46 9.46 1.72
C ASN A 19 6.55 10.70 1.85
N SER A 20 6.37 11.47 0.78
CA SER A 20 5.58 12.70 0.82
C SER A 20 4.12 12.44 1.17
N GLN A 21 3.44 13.45 1.69
CA GLN A 21 2.01 13.37 1.98
C GLN A 21 1.19 13.02 0.73
N GLY A 22 1.57 13.55 -0.45
CA GLY A 22 0.92 13.20 -1.72
C GLY A 22 1.04 11.72 -2.05
N THR A 23 2.24 11.13 -1.90
CA THR A 23 2.43 9.68 -2.10
C THR A 23 1.62 8.87 -1.09
N GLN A 24 1.60 9.29 0.19
CA GLN A 24 0.82 8.62 1.22
C GLN A 24 -0.69 8.70 0.96
N ALA A 25 -1.20 9.81 0.41
CA ALA A 25 -2.60 9.96 0.04
C ALA A 25 -3.00 9.00 -1.09
N VAL A 26 -2.16 8.86 -2.13
CA VAL A 26 -2.38 7.89 -3.21
C VAL A 26 -2.36 6.44 -2.67
N LEU A 27 -1.41 6.13 -1.78
CA LEU A 27 -1.37 4.82 -1.14
C LEU A 27 -2.62 4.56 -0.28
N ASN A 28 -3.13 5.59 0.42
CA ASN A 28 -4.34 5.46 1.22
C ASN A 28 -5.54 5.12 0.33
N GLN A 29 -5.69 5.77 -0.82
CA GLN A 29 -6.76 5.44 -1.78
C GLN A 29 -6.67 3.97 -2.23
N LYS A 30 -5.46 3.50 -2.57
CA LYS A 30 -5.22 2.10 -2.98
C LYS A 30 -5.52 1.12 -1.83
N VAL A 31 -5.10 1.44 -0.61
CA VAL A 31 -5.38 0.65 0.60
C VAL A 31 -6.89 0.55 0.84
N GLN A 32 -7.63 1.65 0.73
CA GLN A 32 -9.09 1.63 0.91
C GLN A 32 -9.79 0.80 -0.18
N ALA A 33 -9.32 0.86 -1.43
CA ALA A 33 -9.88 0.05 -2.51
C ALA A 33 -9.66 -1.45 -2.29
N VAL A 34 -8.44 -1.85 -1.93
CA VAL A 34 -8.15 -3.27 -1.58
C VAL A 34 -8.93 -3.71 -0.35
N LYS A 35 -9.00 -2.88 0.69
CA LYS A 35 -9.80 -3.17 1.89
C LYS A 35 -11.27 -3.34 1.55
N ALA A 36 -11.88 -2.43 0.79
CA ALA A 36 -13.29 -2.51 0.43
C ALA A 36 -13.60 -3.76 -0.39
N ALA A 37 -12.73 -4.13 -1.33
CA ALA A 37 -12.86 -5.37 -2.07
C ALA A 37 -12.75 -6.60 -1.14
N ALA A 38 -11.80 -6.62 -0.20
CA ALA A 38 -11.69 -7.70 0.78
C ALA A 38 -12.90 -7.76 1.72
N ASP A 39 -13.40 -6.61 2.20
CA ASP A 39 -14.58 -6.49 3.07
C ASP A 39 -15.85 -7.04 2.39
N SER A 40 -15.95 -6.92 1.06
CA SER A 40 -17.05 -7.49 0.28
C SER A 40 -16.99 -9.02 0.16
N MET A 41 -15.88 -9.64 0.58
CA MET A 41 -15.64 -11.07 0.48
C MET A 41 -15.72 -11.74 1.85
N GLY A 42 -16.80 -12.51 2.05
CA GLY A 42 -17.07 -13.21 3.30
C GLY A 42 -17.79 -12.32 4.31
N SER A 43 -17.56 -12.56 5.59
CA SER A 43 -18.31 -11.93 6.68
C SER A 43 -17.48 -11.02 7.59
N ALA A 44 -16.22 -10.76 7.25
CA ALA A 44 -15.28 -10.07 8.12
C ALA A 44 -14.84 -8.71 7.56
N SER A 45 -14.44 -7.81 8.45
CA SER A 45 -13.83 -6.54 8.09
C SER A 45 -12.31 -6.57 8.26
N TYR A 46 -11.61 -5.97 7.31
CA TYR A 46 -10.16 -5.84 7.26
C TYR A 46 -9.74 -4.45 7.73
N ALA A 47 -8.47 -4.30 8.10
CA ALA A 47 -7.89 -3.02 8.47
C ALA A 47 -6.90 -2.55 7.40
N GLY A 48 -6.79 -1.23 7.25
CA GLY A 48 -5.88 -0.59 6.29
C GLY A 48 -5.06 0.49 6.96
N ASN A 49 -3.78 0.60 6.61
CA ASN A 49 -2.87 1.63 7.10
C ASN A 49 -1.88 2.07 6.02
N VAL A 50 -1.40 3.30 6.11
CA VAL A 50 -0.24 3.79 5.35
C VAL A 50 0.83 4.26 6.33
N GLN A 51 2.04 3.73 6.18
CA GLN A 51 3.16 4.04 7.05
C GLN A 51 4.38 4.47 6.22
N PRO A 52 5.02 5.62 6.55
CA PRO A 52 6.29 5.99 5.95
C PRO A 52 7.38 5.03 6.42
N GLY A 53 8.15 4.50 5.46
CA GLY A 53 9.30 3.63 5.73
C GLY A 53 10.64 4.34 5.56
N LYS A 54 11.74 3.60 5.76
CA LYS A 54 13.11 4.12 5.61
C LYS A 54 13.36 4.81 4.26
N ASN A 55 12.75 4.28 3.19
CA ASN A 55 12.96 4.77 1.83
C ASN A 55 11.68 5.27 1.14
N ARG A 56 10.52 4.67 1.45
CA ARG A 56 9.24 4.91 0.78
C ARG A 56 8.09 4.58 1.73
N ALA A 57 6.92 5.16 1.47
CA ALA A 57 5.72 4.82 2.19
C ALA A 57 5.16 3.47 1.73
N HIS A 58 4.49 2.78 2.65
CA HIS A 58 3.88 1.48 2.44
C HIS A 58 2.39 1.54 2.76
N GLY A 59 1.55 1.11 1.83
CA GLY A 59 0.15 0.79 2.10
C GLY A 59 0.02 -0.66 2.52
N ILE A 60 -0.72 -0.92 3.59
CA ILE A 60 -0.86 -2.24 4.22
C ILE A 60 -2.35 -2.50 4.44
N VAL A 61 -2.82 -3.67 4.01
CA VAL A 61 -4.13 -4.21 4.37
C VAL A 61 -3.93 -5.52 5.12
N TYR A 62 -4.58 -5.70 6.26
CA TYR A 62 -4.35 -6.83 7.16
C TYR A 62 -5.62 -7.26 7.89
N THR A 63 -5.55 -8.44 8.51
CA THR A 63 -6.63 -9.02 9.33
C THR A 63 -6.49 -8.58 10.79
N PRO A 64 -7.38 -7.72 11.32
CA PRO A 64 -7.22 -7.19 12.68
C PRO A 64 -7.70 -8.14 13.79
N SER A 65 -8.34 -9.26 13.44
CA SER A 65 -8.96 -10.18 14.41
C SER A 65 -8.86 -11.64 13.96
N LEU A 66 -9.03 -12.57 14.90
CA LEU A 66 -9.12 -14.01 14.61
C LEU A 66 -10.25 -14.34 13.63
N HIS A 67 -11.38 -13.62 13.70
CA HIS A 67 -12.48 -13.79 12.75
C HIS A 67 -12.04 -13.39 11.33
N ALA A 68 -11.36 -12.25 11.17
CA ALA A 68 -10.84 -11.83 9.88
C ALA A 68 -9.77 -12.78 9.33
N MET A 69 -8.90 -13.32 10.19
CA MET A 69 -7.91 -14.35 9.81
C MET A 69 -8.58 -15.62 9.28
N ARG A 70 -9.59 -16.14 9.99
CA ARG A 70 -10.34 -17.34 9.58
C ARG A 70 -11.13 -17.11 8.30
N SER A 71 -11.78 -15.95 8.18
CA SER A 71 -12.51 -15.55 6.97
C SER A 71 -11.57 -15.47 5.77
N ASN A 72 -10.42 -14.81 5.91
CA ASN A 72 -9.41 -14.72 4.86
C ASN A 72 -8.87 -16.09 4.46
N ALA A 73 -8.56 -16.97 5.42
CA ALA A 73 -8.07 -18.33 5.13
C ALA A 73 -9.10 -19.16 4.35
N LYS A 74 -10.40 -18.96 4.63
CA LYS A 74 -11.48 -19.67 3.94
C LYS A 74 -11.74 -19.11 2.53
N HIS A 75 -11.66 -17.79 2.36
CA HIS A 75 -12.14 -17.12 1.15
C HIS A 75 -11.02 -16.59 0.24
N ASN A 76 -9.77 -16.56 0.70
CA ASN A 76 -8.62 -15.93 0.06
C ASN A 76 -8.91 -14.47 -0.36
N SER A 77 -9.63 -13.74 0.51
CA SER A 77 -10.15 -12.40 0.25
C SER A 77 -9.05 -11.39 -0.04
N LEU A 78 -7.98 -11.34 0.77
CA LEU A 78 -6.88 -10.41 0.56
C LEU A 78 -6.14 -10.68 -0.76
N LEU A 79 -5.91 -11.95 -1.09
CA LEU A 79 -5.25 -12.36 -2.34
C LEU A 79 -6.07 -11.94 -3.56
N LYS A 80 -7.39 -12.17 -3.52
CA LYS A 80 -8.32 -11.80 -4.59
C LYS A 80 -8.47 -10.27 -4.72
N ALA A 81 -8.39 -9.56 -3.61
CA ALA A 81 -8.56 -8.11 -3.57
C ALA A 81 -7.33 -7.33 -4.08
N LEU A 82 -6.17 -7.97 -4.26
CA LEU A 82 -4.90 -7.28 -4.62
C LEU A 82 -5.00 -6.38 -5.85
N ASN A 83 -5.73 -6.79 -6.89
CA ASN A 83 -5.85 -6.02 -8.13
C ASN A 83 -6.79 -4.82 -8.02
N SER A 84 -7.55 -4.70 -6.94
CA SER A 84 -8.54 -3.62 -6.75
C SER A 84 -7.87 -2.27 -6.47
N GLY A 85 -6.60 -2.26 -6.09
CA GLY A 85 -5.80 -1.04 -5.87
C GLY A 85 -4.78 -0.76 -6.97
N ALA A 86 -4.84 -1.46 -8.11
CA ALA A 86 -3.92 -1.28 -9.24
C ALA A 86 -4.06 0.12 -9.87
#